data_AF-A0A3D0P5E9-F1
#
_entry.id   AF-A0A3D0P5E9-F1
#
_cell.length_a   1.000
_cell.length_b   1.000
_cell.length_c   1.000
_cell.angle_alpha   90.00
_cell.angle_beta   90.00
_cell.angle_gamma   90.00
#
_symmetry.space_group_name_H-M   'P 1'
#
loop_
_entity.id
_entity.type
_entity.pdbx_description
1 polymer ?
#
loop_
_entity_poly.entity_id
_entity_poly.type
_entity_poly.pdbx_seq_one_letter_code
_entity_poly.pdbx_strand_id
1 'polypeptide(L)'
;VAVPAAVAVKIAHRIHVRSLEAKTAEIKEASRLHLATVEALATAIDARDQVGLGHVGRTQIYAVGLGRILGLSESEISALKMGALLHDIGKLAVPDHILNKPDGLTPAEAEKTKIHCSVGASI
;
A
#
# COMPACT_ATOMS: atom_id res chain seq x y z
N VAL A 1 -41.54 20.35 -32.96
CA VAL A 1 -40.86 21.06 -31.83
C VAL A 1 -40.14 20.12 -30.86
N ALA A 2 -40.28 18.78 -30.94
CA ALA A 2 -39.65 17.84 -30.00
C ALA A 2 -38.15 17.51 -30.27
N VAL A 3 -37.69 17.61 -31.52
CA VAL A 3 -36.31 17.27 -31.93
C VAL A 3 -35.23 18.14 -31.24
N PRO A 4 -35.39 19.47 -31.10
CA PRO A 4 -34.41 20.31 -30.41
C PRO A 4 -34.22 19.95 -28.93
N ALA A 5 -35.31 19.60 -28.23
CA ALA A 5 -35.26 19.21 -26.82
C ALA A 5 -34.52 17.88 -26.63
N ALA A 6 -34.76 16.89 -27.49
CA ALA A 6 -34.06 15.60 -27.44
C ALA A 6 -32.55 15.76 -27.70
N VAL A 7 -32.16 16.65 -28.62
CA VAL A 7 -30.74 16.96 -28.89
C VAL A 7 -30.11 17.67 -27.70
N ALA A 8 -30.78 18.65 -27.09
CA ALA A 8 -30.30 19.34 -25.90
C ALA A 8 -30.10 18.39 -24.71
N VAL A 9 -31.05 17.48 -24.45
CA VAL A 9 -30.93 16.44 -23.42
C VAL A 9 -29.76 15.50 -23.70
N LYS A 10 -29.57 15.06 -24.95
CA LYS A 10 -28.44 14.19 -25.33
C LYS A 10 -27.09 14.88 -25.16
N ILE A 11 -27.01 16.18 -25.47
CA ILE A 11 -25.80 16.99 -25.25
C ILE A 11 -25.54 17.13 -23.74
N ALA A 12 -26.54 17.52 -22.95
CA ALA A 12 -26.42 17.65 -21.50
C ALA A 12 -26.01 16.32 -20.84
N HIS A 13 -26.61 15.21 -21.23
CA HIS A 13 -26.24 13.88 -20.76
C HIS A 13 -24.79 13.52 -21.11
N ARG A 14 -24.33 13.80 -22.34
CA ARG A 14 -22.93 13.58 -22.73
C ARG A 14 -21.95 14.43 -21.92
N ILE A 15 -22.29 15.69 -21.65
CA ILE A 15 -21.47 16.57 -20.80
C ILE A 15 -21.41 16.01 -19.37
N HIS A 16 -22.55 15.56 -18.83
CA HIS A 16 -22.60 14.97 -17.49
C HIS A 16 -21.77 13.69 -17.39
N VAL A 17 -21.92 12.75 -18.33
CA VAL A 17 -21.12 11.52 -18.38
C VAL A 17 -19.63 11.82 -18.48
N ARG A 18 -19.22 12.76 -19.36
CA ARG A 18 -17.82 13.19 -19.45
C ARG A 18 -17.30 13.80 -18.14
N SER A 19 -18.13 14.57 -17.44
CA SER A 19 -17.76 15.13 -16.13
C SER A 19 -17.59 14.03 -15.07
N LEU A 20 -18.42 12.99 -15.09
CA LEU A 20 -18.27 11.82 -14.20
C LEU A 20 -17.00 11.02 -14.51
N GLU A 21 -16.71 10.78 -15.79
CA GLU A 21 -15.47 10.13 -16.22
C GLU A 21 -14.23 10.92 -15.79
N ALA A 22 -14.24 12.24 -15.97
CA ALA A 22 -13.14 13.11 -15.54
C ALA A 22 -12.93 13.06 -14.02
N LYS A 23 -13.99 13.15 -13.21
CA LYS A 23 -13.90 13.02 -11.74
C LYS A 23 -13.39 11.65 -11.31
N THR A 24 -13.81 10.59 -12.00
CA THR A 24 -13.38 9.22 -11.69
C THR A 24 -11.90 9.03 -12.04
N ALA A 25 -11.45 9.60 -13.15
CA ALA A 25 -10.04 9.60 -13.53
C ALA A 25 -9.17 10.36 -12.51
N GLU A 26 -9.64 11.51 -12.03
CA GLU A 26 -8.98 12.32 -11.00
C GLU A 26 -8.83 11.53 -9.68
N ILE A 27 -9.89 10.89 -9.21
CA ILE A 27 -9.86 10.03 -8.01
C ILE A 27 -8.87 8.87 -8.20
N LYS A 28 -8.89 8.22 -9.38
CA LYS A 28 -8.00 7.11 -9.68
C LYS A 28 -6.54 7.53 -9.70
N GLU A 29 -6.25 8.71 -10.25
CA GLU A 29 -4.89 9.24 -10.29
C GLU A 29 -4.39 9.64 -8.90
N ALA A 30 -5.23 10.28 -8.09
CA ALA A 30 -4.90 10.59 -6.70
C ALA A 30 -4.61 9.31 -5.88
N SER A 31 -5.44 8.27 -6.05
CA SER A 31 -5.22 6.96 -5.42
C SER A 31 -3.91 6.30 -5.87
N ARG A 32 -3.58 6.40 -7.17
CA ARG A 32 -2.33 5.86 -7.73
C ARG A 32 -1.10 6.56 -7.13
N LEU A 33 -1.12 7.88 -7.04
CA LEU A 33 -0.03 8.66 -6.45
C LEU A 33 0.14 8.37 -4.96
N HIS A 34 -0.97 8.22 -4.23
CA HIS A 34 -0.95 7.83 -2.84
C HIS A 34 -0.29 6.46 -2.64
N LEU A 35 -0.72 5.45 -3.42
CA LEU A 35 -0.12 4.12 -3.37
C LEU A 35 1.37 4.14 -3.72
N ALA A 36 1.76 4.87 -4.77
CA ALA A 36 3.17 5.00 -5.15
C ALA A 36 4.03 5.63 -4.04
N THR A 37 3.46 6.57 -3.27
CA THR A 37 4.14 7.20 -2.12
C THR A 37 4.33 6.21 -0.98
N VAL A 38 3.30 5.41 -0.68
CA VAL A 38 3.38 4.35 0.34
C VAL A 38 4.38 3.27 -0.06
N GLU A 39 4.39 2.84 -1.32
CA GLU A 39 5.36 1.88 -1.85
C GLU A 39 6.80 2.41 -1.79
N ALA A 40 7.01 3.70 -2.10
CA ALA A 40 8.31 4.34 -1.98
C ALA A 40 8.82 4.36 -0.52
N LEU A 41 7.94 4.69 0.44
CA LEU A 41 8.28 4.66 1.86
C LEU A 41 8.63 3.24 2.33
N ALA A 42 7.81 2.25 2.00
CA ALA A 42 8.08 0.85 2.33
C ALA A 42 9.41 0.37 1.75
N THR A 43 9.70 0.73 0.49
CA THR A 43 10.97 0.41 -0.17
C THR A 43 12.16 1.10 0.51
N ALA A 44 12.01 2.34 0.98
CA ALA A 44 13.06 3.04 1.71
C ALA A 44 13.35 2.37 3.07
N ILE A 45 12.33 1.85 3.75
CA ILE A 45 12.49 1.08 5.00
C ILE A 45 13.19 -0.25 4.71
N ASP A 46 12.80 -0.96 3.65
CA ASP A 46 13.44 -2.21 3.20
C ASP A 46 14.92 -1.99 2.86
N ALA A 47 15.26 -0.87 2.21
CA ALA A 47 16.63 -0.51 1.86
C ALA A 47 17.49 -0.10 3.07
N ARG A 48 16.86 0.36 4.16
CA ARG A 48 17.56 0.72 5.42
C ARG A 48 17.94 -0.53 6.23
N ASP A 49 17.21 -1.63 6.05
CA ASP A 49 17.42 -2.90 6.73
C ASP A 49 18.25 -3.87 5.85
N GLN A 50 19.01 -4.76 6.46
CA GLN A 50 19.85 -5.75 5.75
C GLN A 50 19.08 -6.99 5.28
N VAL A 51 17.74 -6.99 5.35
CA VAL A 51 16.87 -8.13 4.94
C VAL A 51 16.94 -8.41 3.43
N GLY A 52 17.46 -7.47 2.65
CA GLY A 52 17.86 -7.65 1.26
C GLY A 52 16.83 -7.15 0.25
N LEU A 53 17.32 -6.73 -0.91
CA LEU A 53 16.51 -6.02 -1.92
C LEU A 53 15.25 -6.79 -2.33
N GLY A 54 14.13 -6.08 -2.30
CA GLY A 54 12.85 -6.57 -2.80
C GLY A 54 12.17 -7.58 -1.87
N HIS A 55 12.55 -7.63 -0.59
CA HIS A 55 11.88 -8.48 0.40
C HIS A 55 10.39 -8.12 0.48
N VAL A 56 10.07 -6.84 0.58
CA VAL A 56 8.69 -6.37 0.68
C VAL A 56 7.85 -6.82 -0.53
N GLY A 57 8.40 -6.73 -1.74
CA GLY A 57 7.72 -7.19 -2.96
C GLY A 57 7.46 -8.71 -2.97
N ARG A 58 8.43 -9.52 -2.53
CA ARG A 58 8.24 -10.98 -2.39
C ARG A 58 7.18 -11.32 -1.35
N THR A 59 7.21 -10.65 -0.20
CA THR A 59 6.23 -10.83 0.88
C THR A 59 4.81 -10.53 0.39
N GLN A 60 4.60 -9.46 -0.39
CA GLN A 60 3.30 -9.18 -1.00
C GLN A 60 2.83 -10.29 -1.94
N ILE A 61 3.72 -10.80 -2.82
CA ILE A 61 3.38 -11.87 -3.76
C ILE A 61 2.93 -13.13 -3.00
N TYR A 62 3.68 -13.53 -1.97
CA TYR A 62 3.35 -14.72 -1.19
C TYR A 62 2.06 -14.54 -0.39
N ALA A 63 1.88 -13.39 0.26
CA ALA A 63 0.67 -13.12 1.03
C ALA A 63 -0.57 -13.15 0.13
N VAL A 64 -0.57 -12.42 -1.00
CA VAL A 64 -1.70 -12.40 -1.95
C VAL A 64 -1.94 -13.79 -2.54
N GLY A 65 -0.89 -14.52 -2.90
CA GLY A 65 -1.00 -15.89 -3.40
C GLY A 65 -1.70 -16.82 -2.41
N LEU A 66 -1.29 -16.77 -1.14
CA LEU A 66 -1.91 -17.56 -0.08
C LEU A 66 -3.36 -17.13 0.18
N GLY A 67 -3.63 -15.83 0.24
CA GLY A 67 -5.00 -15.31 0.44
C GLY A 67 -5.96 -15.78 -0.65
N ARG A 68 -5.50 -15.83 -1.91
CA ARG A 68 -6.30 -16.34 -3.03
C ARG A 68 -6.59 -17.83 -2.90
N ILE A 69 -5.60 -18.63 -2.50
CA ILE A 69 -5.78 -20.07 -2.24
C ILE A 69 -6.80 -20.30 -1.12
N LEU A 70 -6.82 -19.44 -0.11
CA LEU A 70 -7.75 -19.50 1.01
C LEU A 70 -9.15 -18.95 0.68
N GLY A 71 -9.38 -18.45 -0.54
CA GLY A 71 -10.69 -17.94 -0.97
C GLY A 71 -11.08 -16.60 -0.38
N LEU A 72 -10.11 -15.76 0.01
CA LEU A 72 -10.38 -14.40 0.49
C LEU A 72 -11.03 -13.54 -0.60
N SER A 73 -11.91 -12.63 -0.17
CA SER A 73 -12.53 -11.63 -1.04
C SER A 73 -11.51 -10.64 -1.60
N GLU A 74 -11.84 -9.97 -2.71
CA GLU A 74 -10.96 -8.95 -3.30
C GLU A 74 -10.63 -7.80 -2.33
N SER A 75 -11.57 -7.44 -1.45
CA SER A 75 -11.31 -6.47 -0.37
C SER A 75 -10.27 -6.96 0.62
N GLU A 76 -10.34 -8.23 1.03
CA GLU A 76 -9.36 -8.83 1.94
C GLU A 76 -7.99 -9.01 1.27
N ILE A 77 -7.97 -9.38 -0.02
CA ILE A 77 -6.73 -9.42 -0.81
C ILE A 77 -6.07 -8.05 -0.91
N SER A 78 -6.85 -7.00 -1.12
CA SER A 78 -6.35 -5.62 -1.14
C SER A 78 -5.76 -5.21 0.22
N ALA A 79 -6.46 -5.54 1.31
CA ALA A 79 -5.97 -5.31 2.66
C ALA A 79 -4.68 -6.09 2.95
N LEU A 80 -4.60 -7.36 2.53
CA LEU A 80 -3.44 -8.21 2.69
C LEU A 80 -2.23 -7.69 1.91
N LYS A 81 -2.45 -7.20 0.68
CA LYS A 81 -1.40 -6.56 -0.13
C LYS A 81 -0.84 -5.32 0.57
N MET A 82 -1.70 -4.50 1.16
CA MET A 82 -1.28 -3.30 1.91
C MET A 82 -0.57 -3.67 3.22
N GLY A 83 -1.11 -4.64 3.97
CA GLY A 83 -0.51 -5.13 5.20
C GLY A 83 0.88 -5.70 4.97
N ALA A 84 1.07 -6.50 3.92
CA ALA A 84 2.39 -7.04 3.55
C ALA A 84 3.38 -5.93 3.15
N LEU A 85 2.92 -4.86 2.48
CA LEU A 85 3.75 -3.71 2.11
C LEU A 85 4.28 -2.98 3.35
N LEU A 86 3.45 -2.84 4.37
CA LEU A 86 3.71 -1.99 5.54
C LEU A 86 4.04 -2.78 6.82
N HIS A 87 4.14 -4.12 6.76
CA HIS A 87 4.26 -4.96 7.95
C HIS A 87 5.46 -4.58 8.84
N ASP A 88 6.51 -4.03 8.24
CA ASP A 88 7.75 -3.64 8.88
C ASP A 88 7.92 -2.12 9.06
N ILE A 89 6.86 -1.32 8.85
CA ILE A 89 6.94 0.15 8.94
C ILE A 89 7.46 0.62 10.32
N GLY A 90 7.17 -0.13 11.38
CA GLY A 90 7.64 0.20 12.73
C GLY A 90 9.14 0.03 12.95
N LYS A 91 9.90 -0.55 12.01
CA LYS A 91 11.38 -0.60 12.07
C LYS A 91 12.00 0.80 12.07
N LEU A 92 11.24 1.83 11.69
CA LEU A 92 11.60 3.24 11.88
C LEU A 92 11.95 3.60 13.34
N ALA A 93 11.38 2.90 14.32
CA ALA A 93 11.66 3.14 15.74
C ALA A 93 12.85 2.32 16.30
N VAL A 94 13.42 1.40 15.51
CA VAL A 94 14.57 0.58 15.94
C VAL A 94 15.87 1.31 15.57
N PRO A 95 16.81 1.54 16.52
CA PRO A 95 18.08 2.19 16.23
C PRO A 95 18.95 1.45 15.20
N ASP A 96 19.66 2.18 14.34
CA ASP A 96 20.50 1.58 13.28
C ASP A 96 21.56 0.61 13.80
N HIS A 97 22.19 0.92 14.93
CA HIS A 97 23.22 0.05 15.53
C HIS A 97 22.66 -1.29 16.05
N ILE A 98 21.34 -1.38 16.25
CA ILE A 98 20.64 -2.64 16.58
C ILE A 98 20.15 -3.30 15.29
N LEU A 99 19.49 -2.54 14.41
CA LEU A 99 18.88 -3.07 13.19
C LEU A 99 19.91 -3.65 12.22
N ASN A 100 21.07 -3.00 12.07
CA ASN A 100 22.11 -3.34 11.11
C ASN A 100 23.35 -3.98 11.76
N LYS A 101 23.19 -4.57 12.95
CA LYS A 101 24.30 -5.21 13.67
C LYS A 101 24.78 -6.44 12.89
N PRO A 102 26.09 -6.55 12.56
CA PRO A 102 26.63 -7.67 11.80
C PRO A 102 26.69 -8.97 12.62
N ASP A 103 26.82 -8.83 13.94
CA ASP A 103 26.82 -9.93 14.90
C ASP A 103 25.40 -10.19 15.42
N GLY A 104 25.19 -11.35 16.05
CA GLY A 104 23.90 -11.67 16.67
C GLY A 104 23.42 -10.62 17.66
N LEU A 105 22.10 -10.44 17.73
CA LEU A 105 21.46 -9.60 18.74
C LEU A 105 21.58 -10.26 20.12
N THR A 106 21.92 -9.46 21.12
CA THR A 106 21.75 -9.83 22.52
C THR A 106 20.27 -9.95 22.86
N PRO A 107 19.88 -10.66 23.94
CA PRO A 107 18.49 -10.76 24.35
C PRO A 107 17.80 -9.40 24.56
N ALA A 108 18.53 -8.40 25.10
CA ALA A 108 18.00 -7.05 25.31
C ALA A 108 17.81 -6.28 24.00
N GLU A 109 18.71 -6.45 23.03
CA GLU A 109 18.59 -5.86 21.69
C GLU A 109 17.44 -6.49 20.91
N ALA A 110 17.27 -7.81 20.99
CA ALA A 110 16.15 -8.51 20.37
C ALA A 110 14.80 -8.02 20.92
N GLU A 111 14.71 -7.78 22.23
CA GLU A 111 13.51 -7.22 22.84
C GLU A 111 13.22 -5.80 22.35
N LYS A 112 14.25 -4.98 22.16
CA LYS A 112 14.11 -3.67 21.53
C LYS A 112 13.66 -3.77 20.08
N THR A 113 14.13 -4.75 19.31
CA THR A 113 13.69 -4.93 17.92
C THR A 113 12.20 -5.25 17.85
N LYS A 114 11.66 -6.07 18.77
CA LYS A 114 10.24 -6.46 18.77
C LYS A 114 9.25 -5.30 18.88
N ILE A 115 9.68 -4.14 19.39
CA ILE A 115 8.81 -2.95 19.49
C ILE A 115 8.30 -2.49 18.12
N HIS A 116 8.99 -2.85 17.02
CA HIS A 116 8.55 -2.47 15.68
C HIS A 116 7.10 -2.93 15.39
N CYS A 117 6.64 -4.06 15.94
CA CYS A 117 5.27 -4.50 15.73
C CYS A 117 4.26 -3.55 16.39
N SER A 118 4.49 -3.16 17.65
CA SER A 118 3.57 -2.28 18.38
C SER A 118 3.62 -0.86 17.85
N VAL A 119 4.81 -0.36 17.49
CA VAL A 119 4.96 0.94 16.83
C VAL A 119 4.27 0.93 15.47
N GLY A 120 4.50 -0.10 14.66
CA GLY A 120 3.89 -0.22 13.33
C GLY A 120 2.36 -0.24 13.39
N ALA A 121 1.78 -0.89 14.40
CA ALA A 121 0.33 -0.91 14.61
C ALA A 121 -0.26 0.45 15.05
N SER A 122 0.57 1.38 15.52
CA SER A 122 0.16 2.71 15.98
C SER A 122 0.30 3.82 14.93
N ILE A 123 0.85 3.49 13.76
CA ILE A 123 0.99 4.38 12.59
C ILE A 123 -0.19 4.17 11.66
#